data_AF-A0A564QB58-F1
#
_entry.id   AF-A0A564QB58-F1
#
_cell.length_a   1.000
_cell.length_b   1.000
_cell.length_c   1.000
_cell.angle_alpha   90.00
_cell.angle_beta   90.00
_cell.angle_gamma   90.00
#
_symmetry.space_group_name_H-M   'P 1'
#
loop_
_entity.id
_entity.type
_entity.pdbx_description
1 polymer ?
#
loop_
_entity_poly.entity_id
_entity_poly.type
_entity_poly.pdbx_seq_one_letter_code
_entity_poly.pdbx_strand_id
1 'polypeptide(L)'
;MKITSMIILISFLLISSGVAIAHEDVNLDEVEALLDDLEISFYDLYEIQHEIRDRNLNWTAGVTSVSNLSIEEKRALCGLEFDVLREISGPTIQVPVNLKMGSASYGTFDWRDVSGENWMTSVKDQASCGSCWAFADLGVIEAIVNIELDNPGFDLDLSEQHLVSACCPAGNCGGGDPLDAFFYIQEDGVPVEECFPYLADNSGCTPCTDWEDGTWTIGDIYQVVPGTTEAYKWGLETFGPMVVALHASDDLFYYTGGIYEPLDGWGAEPNHAVVLVGYNDPEGCWIIKNSWGEGWGNNGYGKVYYSDLEKYSDYGFPLIVTNISGPSPVHNLNTDERFSTIQEAIDDPDTLNWDMIEVGDGVYHENVVVDKLLTIRSKSGAENCIVEAANPNIPVFDVRTGYSKIDRFTIRGATNDDGIYLDSVAHCKIRDNIVSDNNCGIRLYHSSGNNIYRNRLLGNLIQADDNTDGNLWDNGYPSGGNYWSDHECVDIYSGIDQDQAGSDGICDEPYTNIAGSAGAADRYPLYEGSSADPCTIYDTNGTPGIQKDEAVNAIADYLIHGTIDKATAVAVLNCYFFG
;
A
#
# COMPACT_ATOMS: atom_id res chain seq x y z
N MET A 1 -5.00 52.20 14.09
CA MET A 1 -5.30 52.81 15.41
C MET A 1 -4.67 51.94 16.50
N LYS A 2 -3.45 52.33 16.89
CA LYS A 2 -2.65 52.00 18.08
C LYS A 2 -2.36 50.52 18.43
N ILE A 3 -1.20 50.07 17.96
CA ILE A 3 -0.23 49.08 18.52
C ILE A 3 -0.29 48.99 20.07
N THR A 4 -0.47 50.13 20.74
CA THR A 4 -0.60 50.21 22.21
C THR A 4 -1.81 49.48 22.79
N SER A 5 -2.87 49.25 22.01
CA SER A 5 -4.12 48.61 22.50
C SER A 5 -4.08 47.09 22.42
N MET A 6 -3.24 46.53 21.54
CA MET A 6 -3.11 45.09 21.32
C MET A 6 -2.13 44.46 22.31
N ILE A 7 -1.02 45.15 22.60
CA ILE A 7 -0.08 44.81 23.67
C ILE A 7 -0.79 44.72 25.04
N ILE A 8 -1.75 45.60 25.30
CA ILE A 8 -2.55 45.58 26.54
C ILE A 8 -3.47 44.36 26.60
N LEU A 9 -4.02 43.91 25.47
CA LEU A 9 -4.93 42.76 25.41
C LEU A 9 -4.18 41.43 25.63
N ILE A 10 -3.00 41.30 25.04
CA ILE A 10 -2.13 40.12 25.17
C ILE A 10 -1.52 40.04 26.57
N SER A 11 -1.11 41.18 27.13
CA SER A 11 -0.70 41.27 28.54
C SER A 11 -1.83 40.87 29.50
N PHE A 12 -3.09 41.17 29.16
CA PHE A 12 -4.27 40.76 29.94
C PHE A 12 -4.59 39.26 29.82
N LEU A 13 -4.30 38.63 28.67
CA LEU A 13 -4.54 37.20 28.44
C LEU A 13 -3.51 36.33 29.18
N LEU A 14 -2.24 36.73 29.19
CA LEU A 14 -1.19 36.06 29.96
C LEU A 14 -1.38 36.16 31.47
N ILE A 15 -1.97 37.25 31.97
CA ILE A 15 -2.29 37.44 33.39
C ILE A 15 -3.57 36.68 33.80
N SER A 16 -4.49 36.41 32.86
CA SER A 16 -5.78 35.78 33.16
C SER A 16 -5.80 34.25 33.08
N SER A 17 -4.76 33.61 32.52
CA SER A 17 -4.64 32.15 32.44
C SER A 17 -4.14 31.46 33.72
N GLY A 18 -3.78 32.22 34.78
CA GLY A 18 -3.45 31.67 36.09
C GLY A 18 -2.19 30.80 36.16
N VAL A 19 -1.36 30.82 35.11
CA VAL A 19 -0.11 30.06 35.04
C VAL A 19 0.96 30.79 35.85
N ALA A 20 1.08 30.42 37.13
CA ALA A 20 2.25 30.74 37.93
C ALA A 20 3.41 29.83 37.50
N ILE A 21 4.19 30.25 36.50
CA ILE A 21 5.45 29.58 36.16
C ILE A 21 6.53 30.10 37.12
N ALA A 22 7.22 29.19 37.81
CA ALA A 22 8.40 29.51 38.59
C ALA A 22 9.49 30.07 37.67
N HIS A 23 10.09 31.19 38.09
CA HIS A 23 10.86 32.12 37.27
C HIS A 23 12.25 31.62 36.80
N GLU A 24 12.51 30.32 36.74
CA GLU A 24 13.86 29.76 36.46
C GLU A 24 14.01 28.91 35.18
N ASP A 25 12.94 28.56 34.44
CA ASP A 25 13.08 27.71 33.23
C ASP A 25 12.38 28.26 31.96
N VAL A 26 11.99 29.53 31.90
CA VAL A 26 11.44 30.14 30.68
C VAL A 26 12.53 30.92 29.95
N ASN A 27 12.97 30.42 28.79
CA ASN A 27 13.87 31.12 27.90
C ASN A 27 13.13 32.33 27.28
N LEU A 28 13.35 33.52 27.82
CA LEU A 28 12.69 34.75 27.38
C LEU A 28 12.98 35.08 25.91
N ASP A 29 14.14 34.66 25.38
CA ASP A 29 14.50 34.87 23.98
C ASP A 29 13.65 33.99 23.04
N GLU A 30 13.29 32.77 23.44
CA GLU A 30 12.37 31.90 22.69
C GLU A 30 10.94 32.43 22.72
N VAL A 31 10.50 32.99 23.86
CA VAL A 31 9.16 33.58 23.99
C VAL A 31 9.06 34.89 23.20
N GLU A 32 10.11 35.72 23.16
CA GLU A 32 10.17 36.91 22.30
C GLU A 32 10.18 36.53 20.81
N ALA A 33 10.96 35.52 20.40
CA ALA A 33 10.96 35.04 19.02
C ALA A 33 9.57 34.51 18.58
N LEU A 34 8.92 33.72 19.43
CA LEU A 34 7.55 33.22 19.17
C LEU A 34 6.52 34.36 19.08
N LEU A 35 6.67 35.42 19.89
CA LEU A 35 5.78 36.58 19.86
C LEU A 35 6.00 37.45 18.61
N ASP A 36 7.25 37.62 18.19
CA ASP A 36 7.60 38.36 16.97
C ASP A 36 7.08 37.61 15.72
N ASP A 37 7.26 36.29 15.64
CA ASP A 37 6.75 35.48 14.51
C ASP A 37 5.22 35.49 14.42
N LEU A 38 4.53 35.42 15.56
CA LEU A 38 3.07 35.58 15.64
C LEU A 38 2.63 36.98 15.21
N GLU A 39 3.32 38.04 15.64
CA GLU A 39 2.99 39.42 15.28
C GLU A 39 3.19 39.70 13.78
N ILE A 40 4.23 39.13 13.17
CA ILE A 40 4.50 39.22 11.72
C ILE A 40 3.43 38.48 10.91
N SER A 41 3.07 37.25 11.28
CA SER A 41 2.03 36.46 10.60
C SER A 41 0.67 37.19 10.59
N PHE A 42 0.27 37.79 11.71
CA PHE A 42 -0.99 38.57 11.77
C PHE A 42 -0.93 39.87 10.97
N TYR A 43 0.25 40.51 10.86
CA TYR A 43 0.43 41.70 10.05
C TYR A 43 0.34 41.38 8.56
N ASP A 44 1.05 40.34 8.10
CA ASP A 44 1.03 39.90 6.70
C ASP A 44 -0.39 39.52 6.27
N LEU A 45 -1.09 38.71 7.08
CA LEU A 45 -2.48 38.33 6.78
C LEU A 45 -3.40 39.56 6.69
N TYR A 46 -3.22 40.55 7.56
CA TYR A 46 -4.02 41.78 7.52
C TYR A 46 -3.81 42.56 6.23
N GLU A 47 -2.55 42.72 5.80
CA GLU A 47 -2.20 43.41 4.56
C GLU A 47 -2.70 42.65 3.33
N ILE A 48 -2.53 41.32 3.29
CA ILE A 48 -3.07 40.46 2.23
C ILE A 48 -4.60 40.65 2.12
N GLN A 49 -5.32 40.55 3.24
CA GLN A 49 -6.77 40.77 3.26
C GLN A 49 -7.17 42.21 2.88
N HIS A 50 -6.32 43.19 3.19
CA HIS A 50 -6.56 44.58 2.79
C HIS A 50 -6.44 44.75 1.28
N GLU A 51 -5.36 44.25 0.68
CA GLU A 51 -5.11 44.30 -0.77
C GLU A 51 -6.18 43.54 -1.57
N ILE A 52 -6.57 42.34 -1.13
CA ILE A 52 -7.69 41.58 -1.73
C ILE A 52 -8.96 42.43 -1.79
N ARG A 53 -9.31 43.11 -0.69
CA ARG A 53 -10.52 43.95 -0.63
C ARG A 53 -10.40 45.21 -1.47
N ASP A 54 -9.25 45.88 -1.44
CA ASP A 54 -9.04 47.13 -2.18
C ASP A 54 -9.07 46.90 -3.70
N ARG A 55 -8.47 45.78 -4.14
CA ARG A 55 -8.44 45.37 -5.56
C ARG A 55 -9.69 44.60 -5.99
N ASN A 56 -10.59 44.26 -5.06
CA ASN A 56 -11.81 43.49 -5.32
C ASN A 56 -11.51 42.13 -5.99
N LEU A 57 -10.52 41.41 -5.45
CA LEU A 57 -10.13 40.07 -5.93
C LEU A 57 -11.14 39.00 -5.47
N ASN A 58 -11.21 37.90 -6.21
CA ASN A 58 -12.21 36.85 -6.02
C ASN A 58 -11.74 35.70 -5.11
N TRP A 59 -10.87 35.98 -4.15
CA TRP A 59 -10.37 34.98 -3.20
C TRP A 59 -10.28 35.51 -1.79
N THR A 60 -10.09 34.61 -0.83
CA THR A 60 -10.05 34.91 0.60
C THR A 60 -8.77 34.36 1.22
N ALA A 61 -8.20 35.15 2.13
CA ALA A 61 -7.04 34.79 2.90
C ALA A 61 -7.40 34.61 4.38
N GLY A 62 -6.78 33.63 5.03
CA GLY A 62 -6.95 33.30 6.44
C GLY A 62 -5.79 32.48 6.97
N VAL A 63 -5.92 32.03 8.22
CA VAL A 63 -4.97 31.09 8.83
C VAL A 63 -5.23 29.70 8.26
N THR A 64 -4.18 29.08 7.73
CA THR A 64 -4.11 27.73 7.16
C THR A 64 -3.12 26.85 7.94
N SER A 65 -3.02 25.57 7.58
CA SER A 65 -2.00 24.63 8.09
C SER A 65 -0.56 25.14 7.93
N VAL A 66 -0.25 25.87 6.87
CA VAL A 66 1.12 26.33 6.55
C VAL A 66 1.34 27.84 6.77
N SER A 67 0.28 28.62 6.96
CA SER A 67 0.36 30.09 7.08
C SER A 67 1.17 30.60 8.28
N ASN A 68 1.33 29.79 9.33
CA ASN A 68 2.05 30.18 10.54
C ASN A 68 3.55 29.84 10.49
N LEU A 69 4.02 29.16 9.45
CA LEU A 69 5.44 28.91 9.25
C LEU A 69 6.18 30.23 8.95
N SER A 70 7.48 30.25 9.23
CA SER A 70 8.34 31.35 8.79
C SER A 70 8.35 31.45 7.26
N ILE A 71 8.76 32.59 6.71
CA ILE A 71 8.76 32.77 5.25
C ILE A 71 9.75 31.83 4.56
N GLU A 72 10.87 31.52 5.20
CA GLU A 72 11.84 30.54 4.74
C GLU A 72 11.25 29.13 4.70
N GLU A 73 10.56 28.72 5.76
CA GLU A 73 9.90 27.41 5.83
C GLU A 73 8.77 27.28 4.81
N LYS A 74 7.93 28.32 4.65
CA LYS A 74 6.87 28.38 3.62
C LYS A 74 7.44 28.15 2.23
N ARG A 75 8.51 28.87 1.89
CA ARG A 75 9.16 28.77 0.58
C ARG A 75 9.87 27.43 0.40
N ALA A 76 10.36 26.80 1.47
CA ALA A 76 10.94 25.46 1.41
C ALA A 76 9.91 24.37 1.05
N LEU A 77 8.61 24.63 1.23
CA LEU A 77 7.55 23.72 0.76
C LEU A 77 7.44 23.69 -0.77
N CYS A 78 7.95 24.72 -1.46
CA CYS A 78 7.89 24.89 -2.90
C CYS A 78 9.18 24.34 -3.54
N GLY A 79 9.28 23.01 -3.61
CA GLY A 79 10.47 22.30 -4.06
C GLY A 79 10.42 21.78 -5.50
N LEU A 80 9.65 22.42 -6.39
CA LEU A 80 9.68 22.04 -7.80
C LEU A 80 11.02 22.46 -8.42
N GLU A 81 11.77 21.48 -8.92
CA GLU A 81 12.92 21.68 -9.79
C GLU A 81 12.57 21.26 -11.23
N PHE A 82 13.26 21.82 -12.22
CA PHE A 82 13.11 21.44 -13.63
C PHE A 82 14.38 21.75 -14.42
N ASP A 83 14.72 20.91 -15.41
CA ASP A 83 15.81 21.18 -16.34
C ASP A 83 15.33 21.93 -17.59
N VAL A 84 15.53 23.24 -17.62
CA VAL A 84 15.22 24.12 -18.77
C VAL A 84 16.02 23.80 -20.04
N LEU A 85 17.13 23.04 -19.93
CA LEU A 85 17.98 22.65 -21.06
C LEU A 85 17.65 21.25 -21.58
N ARG A 86 16.84 20.47 -20.87
CA ARG A 86 16.31 19.23 -21.42
C ARG A 86 15.48 19.62 -22.62
N GLU A 87 15.90 19.17 -23.81
CA GLU A 87 15.07 19.35 -25.01
C GLU A 87 13.65 18.90 -24.64
N ILE A 88 12.64 19.65 -25.07
CA ILE A 88 11.22 19.27 -25.01
C ILE A 88 11.04 18.08 -25.97
N SER A 89 11.73 16.98 -25.70
CA SER A 89 11.92 15.78 -26.52
C SER A 89 11.46 14.53 -25.77
N GLY A 90 10.80 14.71 -24.62
CA GLY A 90 9.87 13.71 -24.10
C GLY A 90 8.70 13.48 -25.07
N PRO A 91 7.97 12.36 -24.93
CA PRO A 91 6.78 12.11 -25.73
C PRO A 91 5.76 13.23 -25.52
N THR A 92 5.27 13.84 -26.59
CA THR A 92 4.17 14.80 -26.52
C THR A 92 2.91 14.18 -27.07
N ILE A 93 1.77 14.41 -26.42
CA ILE A 93 0.47 14.05 -26.97
C ILE A 93 -0.17 15.29 -27.57
N GLN A 94 -0.42 15.22 -28.88
CA GLN A 94 -1.07 16.29 -29.62
C GLN A 94 -2.58 16.12 -29.52
N VAL A 95 -3.29 17.18 -29.15
CA VAL A 95 -4.75 17.21 -29.19
C VAL A 95 -5.23 16.85 -30.62
N PRO A 96 -6.12 15.85 -30.78
CA PRO A 96 -6.64 15.47 -32.09
C PRO A 96 -7.17 16.66 -32.89
N VAL A 97 -6.70 16.84 -34.13
CA VAL A 97 -7.04 17.98 -35.02
C VAL A 97 -8.57 18.11 -35.29
N ASN A 98 -9.33 17.03 -35.06
CA ASN A 98 -10.78 16.97 -35.25
C ASN A 98 -11.61 17.22 -33.98
N LEU A 99 -10.98 17.37 -32.80
CA LEU A 99 -11.65 18.05 -31.71
C LEU A 99 -11.92 19.45 -32.21
N LYS A 100 -13.19 19.81 -32.40
CA LYS A 100 -13.50 21.22 -32.55
C LYS A 100 -12.94 21.87 -31.28
N MET A 101 -11.95 22.75 -31.39
CA MET A 101 -11.45 23.60 -30.30
C MET A 101 -12.58 24.55 -29.81
N GLY A 102 -13.63 23.95 -29.26
CA GLY A 102 -14.98 24.49 -29.10
C GLY A 102 -16.07 23.40 -28.90
N SER A 103 -15.68 22.12 -28.80
CA SER A 103 -16.53 20.99 -28.37
C SER A 103 -16.12 20.38 -27.04
N ALA A 104 -15.16 20.96 -26.31
CA ALA A 104 -15.13 20.75 -24.86
C ALA A 104 -16.50 21.17 -24.34
N SER A 105 -17.18 20.28 -23.62
CA SER A 105 -18.51 20.57 -23.09
C SER A 105 -18.40 21.83 -22.24
N TYR A 106 -19.06 22.93 -22.64
CA TYR A 106 -19.15 24.11 -21.79
C TYR A 106 -19.82 23.67 -20.49
N GLY A 107 -19.07 23.68 -19.38
CA GLY A 107 -19.53 23.03 -18.17
C GLY A 107 -18.54 23.05 -17.01
N THR A 108 -18.84 22.22 -16.03
CA THR A 108 -18.00 21.98 -14.85
C THR A 108 -17.65 20.51 -14.86
N PHE A 109 -16.38 20.21 -14.61
CA PHE A 109 -15.86 18.85 -14.49
C PHE A 109 -14.96 18.79 -13.27
N ASP A 110 -15.10 17.75 -12.45
CA ASP A 110 -14.35 17.61 -11.21
C ASP A 110 -14.21 16.13 -10.89
N TRP A 111 -12.99 15.59 -10.90
CA TRP A 111 -12.73 14.19 -10.57
C TRP A 111 -13.17 13.79 -9.15
N ARG A 112 -13.49 14.77 -8.30
CA ARG A 112 -14.09 14.53 -6.98
C ARG A 112 -15.60 14.28 -7.00
N ASP A 113 -16.25 14.55 -8.12
CA ASP A 113 -17.68 14.37 -8.33
C ASP A 113 -17.98 14.06 -9.80
N VAL A 114 -17.52 12.89 -10.26
CA VAL A 114 -17.90 12.35 -11.58
C VAL A 114 -19.00 11.33 -11.36
N SER A 115 -20.22 11.71 -11.75
CA SER A 115 -21.44 10.91 -11.56
C SER A 115 -21.77 10.59 -10.10
N GLY A 116 -21.38 11.45 -9.15
CA GLY A 116 -21.63 11.29 -7.72
C GLY A 116 -20.53 10.54 -6.96
N GLU A 117 -19.46 10.14 -7.64
CA GLU A 117 -18.33 9.42 -7.05
C GLU A 117 -17.05 10.29 -7.04
N ASN A 118 -16.24 10.10 -6.01
CA ASN A 118 -14.93 10.76 -5.87
C ASN A 118 -13.83 9.79 -6.29
N TRP A 119 -13.09 10.16 -7.33
CA TRP A 119 -12.00 9.34 -7.88
C TRP A 119 -10.62 9.74 -7.34
N MET A 120 -10.54 10.84 -6.58
CA MET A 120 -9.31 11.29 -5.94
C MET A 120 -9.09 10.61 -4.59
N THR A 121 -7.85 10.23 -4.30
CA THR A 121 -7.42 9.86 -2.94
C THR A 121 -7.42 11.05 -1.98
N SER A 122 -7.29 10.75 -0.69
CA SER A 122 -7.25 11.76 0.38
C SER A 122 -6.15 12.81 0.17
N VAL A 123 -6.32 13.99 0.75
CA VAL A 123 -5.29 15.05 0.72
C VAL A 123 -4.22 14.70 1.74
N LYS A 124 -2.96 14.72 1.30
CA LYS A 124 -1.78 14.47 2.14
C LYS A 124 -1.07 15.77 2.54
N ASP A 125 -0.08 15.65 3.43
CA ASP A 125 0.71 16.77 3.97
C ASP A 125 2.22 16.48 3.84
N GLN A 126 2.91 17.27 3.03
CA GLN A 126 4.36 17.18 2.83
C GLN A 126 5.18 17.72 4.02
N ALA A 127 4.51 18.23 5.06
CA ALA A 127 5.12 18.79 6.27
C ALA A 127 6.21 19.83 5.95
N SER A 128 7.43 19.66 6.46
CA SER A 128 8.54 20.62 6.27
C SER A 128 9.45 20.33 5.07
N CYS A 129 9.08 19.39 4.21
CA CYS A 129 9.92 18.90 3.12
C CYS A 129 9.45 19.48 1.78
N GLY A 130 10.37 19.93 0.93
CA GLY A 130 10.10 20.43 -0.42
C GLY A 130 9.80 19.32 -1.43
N SER A 131 8.89 18.39 -1.10
CA SER A 131 8.60 17.21 -1.91
C SER A 131 7.29 17.31 -2.69
N CYS A 132 6.81 18.52 -2.99
CA CYS A 132 5.58 18.73 -3.76
C CYS A 132 5.55 17.98 -5.11
N TRP A 133 6.73 17.79 -5.72
CA TRP A 133 6.91 17.01 -6.94
C TRP A 133 6.48 15.55 -6.76
N ALA A 134 6.93 14.88 -5.69
CA ALA A 134 6.57 13.50 -5.38
C ALA A 134 5.07 13.37 -5.08
N PHE A 135 4.51 14.28 -4.27
CA PHE A 135 3.08 14.26 -3.95
C PHE A 135 2.18 14.51 -5.18
N ALA A 136 2.62 15.36 -6.11
CA ALA A 136 1.85 15.60 -7.33
C ALA A 136 1.85 14.37 -8.24
N ASP A 137 2.99 13.71 -8.41
CA ASP A 137 3.10 12.50 -9.22
C ASP A 137 2.27 11.35 -8.66
N LEU A 138 2.44 11.03 -7.38
CA LEU A 138 1.70 9.95 -6.74
C LEU A 138 0.21 10.27 -6.66
N GLY A 139 -0.16 11.54 -6.39
CA GLY A 139 -1.56 11.96 -6.40
C GLY A 139 -2.26 11.86 -7.76
N VAL A 140 -1.51 11.87 -8.87
CA VAL A 140 -2.03 11.55 -10.21
C VAL A 140 -2.16 10.04 -10.40
N ILE A 141 -1.10 9.29 -10.07
CA ILE A 141 -1.06 7.82 -10.23
C ILE A 141 -2.19 7.15 -9.46
N GLU A 142 -2.33 7.48 -8.17
CA GLU A 142 -3.36 6.91 -7.30
C GLU A 142 -4.78 7.15 -7.84
N ALA A 143 -5.06 8.37 -8.35
CA ALA A 143 -6.37 8.69 -8.90
C ALA A 143 -6.63 7.97 -10.23
N ILE A 144 -5.61 7.82 -11.09
CA ILE A 144 -5.74 7.06 -12.33
C ILE A 144 -5.99 5.57 -12.03
N VAL A 145 -5.39 4.99 -10.99
CA VAL A 145 -5.68 3.61 -10.57
C VAL A 145 -7.16 3.45 -10.21
N ASN A 146 -7.73 4.35 -9.42
CA ASN A 146 -9.17 4.33 -9.11
C ASN A 146 -9.99 4.34 -10.41
N ILE A 147 -9.64 5.21 -11.37
CA ILE A 147 -10.33 5.37 -12.66
C ILE A 147 -10.22 4.12 -13.53
N GLU A 148 -9.01 3.56 -13.70
CA GLU A 148 -8.76 2.39 -14.54
C GLU A 148 -9.41 1.12 -13.98
N LEU A 149 -9.49 1.01 -12.65
CA LEU A 149 -10.15 -0.10 -11.95
C LEU A 149 -11.68 0.06 -11.83
N ASP A 150 -12.25 1.22 -12.25
CA ASP A 150 -13.66 1.57 -12.01
C ASP A 150 -14.06 1.41 -10.52
N ASN A 151 -13.13 1.74 -9.63
CA ASN A 151 -13.28 1.57 -8.18
C ASN A 151 -12.84 2.84 -7.43
N PRO A 152 -13.76 3.78 -7.17
CA PRO A 152 -13.44 5.01 -6.41
C PRO A 152 -13.04 4.75 -4.95
N GLY A 153 -13.23 3.52 -4.44
CA GLY A 153 -12.89 3.12 -3.07
C GLY A 153 -11.64 2.27 -2.92
N PHE A 154 -10.82 2.10 -3.96
CA PHE A 154 -9.58 1.31 -3.87
C PHE A 154 -8.54 1.93 -2.93
N ASP A 155 -8.58 3.27 -2.74
CA ASP A 155 -7.77 4.05 -1.78
C ASP A 155 -6.29 3.66 -1.75
N LEU A 156 -5.69 3.57 -2.94
CA LEU A 156 -4.26 3.32 -3.08
C LEU A 156 -3.47 4.47 -2.44
N ASP A 157 -2.55 4.14 -1.54
CA ASP A 157 -1.68 5.09 -0.86
C ASP A 157 -0.22 4.74 -1.17
N LEU A 158 0.42 5.50 -2.06
CA LEU A 158 1.80 5.27 -2.51
C LEU A 158 2.80 6.06 -1.67
N SER A 159 4.01 5.52 -1.52
CA SER A 159 5.05 6.10 -0.66
C SER A 159 5.77 7.28 -1.32
N GLU A 160 5.45 8.51 -0.90
CA GLU A 160 6.26 9.66 -1.27
C GLU A 160 7.68 9.55 -0.68
N GLN A 161 7.84 8.89 0.47
CA GLN A 161 9.14 8.73 1.11
C GLN A 161 10.11 7.95 0.23
N HIS A 162 9.61 6.97 -0.53
CA HIS A 162 10.42 6.20 -1.45
C HIS A 162 11.06 7.11 -2.52
N LEU A 163 10.30 8.07 -3.04
CA LEU A 163 10.81 9.05 -4.02
C LEU A 163 11.76 10.07 -3.37
N VAL A 164 11.47 10.52 -2.15
CA VAL A 164 12.27 11.55 -1.45
C VAL A 164 13.59 11.00 -0.88
N SER A 165 13.63 9.71 -0.57
CA SER A 165 14.78 9.03 0.02
C SER A 165 15.88 8.74 -0.99
N ALA A 166 17.03 8.27 -0.49
CA ALA A 166 18.13 7.79 -1.33
C ALA A 166 17.79 6.58 -2.26
N CYS A 167 16.54 6.11 -2.31
CA CYS A 167 16.08 5.09 -3.26
C CYS A 167 15.97 5.64 -4.68
N CYS A 168 15.54 6.89 -4.80
CA CYS A 168 15.25 7.54 -6.07
C CYS A 168 16.24 8.70 -6.30
N PRO A 169 16.83 8.81 -7.49
CA PRO A 169 17.76 9.90 -7.80
C PRO A 169 17.06 11.20 -8.27
N ALA A 170 15.72 11.24 -8.34
CA ALA A 170 14.95 12.34 -8.93
C ALA A 170 14.88 13.62 -8.07
N GLY A 171 15.14 13.51 -6.77
CA GLY A 171 15.04 14.64 -5.86
C GLY A 171 15.22 14.26 -4.40
N ASN A 172 14.96 15.21 -3.52
CA ASN A 172 14.87 15.03 -2.07
C ASN A 172 14.06 16.19 -1.45
N CYS A 173 14.13 16.42 -0.14
CA CYS A 173 13.42 17.54 0.51
C CYS A 173 13.90 18.94 0.10
N GLY A 174 15.04 19.06 -0.59
CA GLY A 174 15.48 20.31 -1.20
C GLY A 174 14.75 20.64 -2.50
N GLY A 175 14.11 19.64 -3.12
CA GLY A 175 13.39 19.74 -4.38
C GLY A 175 13.61 18.55 -5.30
N GLY A 176 12.86 18.52 -6.40
CA GLY A 176 12.91 17.46 -7.41
C GLY A 176 12.04 17.74 -8.63
N ASP A 177 12.27 16.98 -9.69
CA ASP A 177 11.57 17.10 -10.97
C ASP A 177 10.53 15.97 -11.12
N PRO A 178 9.23 16.30 -11.24
CA PRO A 178 8.15 15.34 -11.53
C PRO A 178 8.46 14.37 -12.68
N LEU A 179 9.14 14.84 -13.73
CA LEU A 179 9.39 14.00 -14.90
C LEU A 179 10.51 12.98 -14.66
N ASP A 180 11.51 13.31 -13.85
CA ASP A 180 12.56 12.37 -13.46
C ASP A 180 12.02 11.34 -12.47
N ALA A 181 11.11 11.75 -11.59
CA ALA A 181 10.39 10.88 -10.68
C ALA A 181 9.49 9.91 -11.43
N PHE A 182 8.72 10.36 -12.43
CA PHE A 182 7.98 9.46 -13.31
C PHE A 182 8.87 8.46 -14.05
N PHE A 183 10.05 8.87 -14.54
CA PHE A 183 10.98 7.91 -15.16
C PHE A 183 11.46 6.83 -14.18
N TYR A 184 11.71 7.21 -12.93
CA TYR A 184 12.01 6.23 -11.89
C TYR A 184 10.83 5.28 -11.62
N ILE A 185 9.60 5.81 -11.51
CA ILE A 185 8.39 4.98 -11.30
C ILE A 185 8.14 4.04 -12.49
N GLN A 186 8.47 4.47 -13.71
CA GLN A 186 8.37 3.64 -14.90
C GLN A 186 9.38 2.47 -14.88
N GLU A 187 10.60 2.68 -14.36
CA GLU A 187 11.67 1.67 -14.35
C GLU A 187 11.61 0.74 -13.12
N ASP A 188 11.53 1.32 -11.92
CA ASP A 188 11.66 0.62 -10.65
C ASP A 188 10.31 0.46 -9.91
N GLY A 189 9.37 1.39 -10.17
CA GLY A 189 8.11 1.48 -9.44
C GLY A 189 8.24 2.07 -8.04
N VAL A 190 7.09 2.20 -7.37
CA VAL A 190 6.99 2.75 -6.01
C VAL A 190 6.13 1.84 -5.14
N PRO A 191 6.58 1.50 -3.92
CA PRO A 191 5.78 0.70 -2.99
C PRO A 191 4.67 1.55 -2.34
N VAL A 192 3.73 0.88 -1.68
CA VAL A 192 2.70 1.55 -0.89
C VAL A 192 3.28 2.25 0.36
N GLU A 193 2.59 3.27 0.84
CA GLU A 193 2.95 4.08 2.02
C GLU A 193 3.16 3.22 3.27
N GLU A 194 2.37 2.16 3.46
CA GLU A 194 2.55 1.20 4.58
C GLU A 194 3.94 0.55 4.56
N CYS A 195 4.50 0.30 3.38
CA CYS A 195 5.82 -0.32 3.23
C CYS A 195 6.96 0.67 3.53
N PHE A 196 6.76 1.97 3.24
CA PHE A 196 7.75 2.99 3.56
C PHE A 196 7.09 4.33 3.92
N PRO A 197 6.70 4.54 5.19
CA PRO A 197 5.94 5.71 5.60
C PRO A 197 6.71 7.03 5.44
N TYR A 198 5.98 8.10 5.17
CA TYR A 198 6.48 9.46 5.01
C TYR A 198 7.05 10.06 6.30
N LEU A 199 8.31 10.48 6.22
CA LEU A 199 9.10 11.04 7.32
C LEU A 199 9.39 12.54 7.14
N ALA A 200 9.13 13.09 5.95
CA ALA A 200 9.47 14.47 5.58
C ALA A 200 10.97 14.79 5.75
N ASP A 201 11.84 13.82 5.48
CA ASP A 201 13.30 13.98 5.55
C ASP A 201 14.04 13.24 4.44
N ASN A 202 15.34 13.51 4.33
CA ASN A 202 16.25 12.87 3.36
C ASN A 202 16.79 11.54 3.93
N SER A 203 15.90 10.59 4.25
CA SER A 203 16.30 9.29 4.79
C SER A 203 17.08 8.42 3.78
N GLY A 204 17.76 7.41 4.32
CA GLY A 204 18.31 6.33 3.49
C GLY A 204 17.22 5.48 2.83
N CYS A 205 17.61 4.59 1.92
CA CYS A 205 16.68 3.67 1.28
C CYS A 205 16.48 2.42 2.14
N THR A 206 15.44 2.41 2.98
CA THR A 206 15.10 1.26 3.84
C THR A 206 13.59 0.99 3.87
N PRO A 207 12.95 0.70 2.72
CA PRO A 207 11.58 0.22 2.66
C PRO A 207 11.42 -1.16 3.33
N CYS A 208 10.18 -1.67 3.39
CA CYS A 208 9.86 -3.00 3.89
C CYS A 208 10.60 -4.13 3.11
N THR A 209 10.61 -5.34 3.68
CA THR A 209 11.27 -6.49 3.05
C THR A 209 10.56 -6.86 1.75
N ASP A 210 11.33 -7.16 0.69
CA ASP A 210 10.84 -7.54 -0.63
C ASP A 210 9.88 -6.51 -1.26
N TRP A 211 10.06 -5.22 -0.95
CA TRP A 211 9.25 -4.12 -1.48
C TRP A 211 9.18 -4.11 -3.02
N GLU A 212 10.22 -4.60 -3.69
CA GLU A 212 10.31 -4.69 -5.16
C GLU A 212 9.21 -5.58 -5.76
N ASP A 213 8.67 -6.54 -5.00
CA ASP A 213 7.55 -7.39 -5.45
C ASP A 213 6.19 -6.67 -5.28
N GLY A 214 6.15 -5.58 -4.51
CA GLY A 214 4.96 -4.83 -4.12
C GLY A 214 4.83 -3.45 -4.78
N THR A 215 5.59 -3.18 -5.84
CA THR A 215 5.64 -1.85 -6.46
C THR A 215 4.53 -1.63 -7.49
N TRP A 216 4.14 -0.36 -7.62
CA TRP A 216 3.32 0.15 -8.71
C TRP A 216 4.20 0.85 -9.73
N THR A 217 3.98 0.54 -11.00
CA THR A 217 4.71 1.13 -12.14
C THR A 217 3.74 1.86 -13.06
N ILE A 218 4.29 2.72 -13.91
CA ILE A 218 3.53 3.43 -14.95
C ILE A 218 4.03 3.02 -16.34
N GLY A 219 3.15 3.13 -17.33
CA GLY A 219 3.51 3.04 -18.75
C GLY A 219 4.03 4.37 -19.27
N ASP A 220 3.43 4.89 -20.34
CA ASP A 220 3.96 6.05 -21.04
C ASP A 220 3.70 7.35 -20.28
N ILE A 221 4.64 8.29 -20.42
CA ILE A 221 4.55 9.65 -19.86
C ILE A 221 4.40 10.63 -21.03
N TYR A 222 3.41 11.52 -20.97
CA TYR A 222 3.19 12.52 -22.01
C TYR A 222 3.03 13.92 -21.45
N GLN A 223 3.57 14.90 -22.18
CA GLN A 223 3.14 16.28 -22.04
C GLN A 223 1.93 16.56 -22.95
N VAL A 224 0.88 17.20 -22.41
CA VAL A 224 -0.27 17.67 -23.20
C VAL A 224 0.06 18.99 -23.90
N VAL A 225 -0.04 19.00 -25.24
CA VAL A 225 0.25 20.17 -26.07
C VAL A 225 -0.82 20.41 -27.15
N PRO A 226 -1.11 21.68 -27.51
CA PRO A 226 -0.48 22.92 -27.04
C PRO A 226 -0.88 23.31 -25.61
N GLY A 227 -0.13 24.22 -24.98
CA GLY A 227 -0.46 24.81 -23.68
C GLY A 227 -1.68 25.73 -23.72
N THR A 228 -2.87 25.18 -23.95
CA THR A 228 -4.13 25.95 -23.99
C THR A 228 -5.17 25.33 -23.07
N THR A 229 -6.13 26.15 -22.64
CA THR A 229 -7.23 25.71 -21.78
C THR A 229 -7.99 24.53 -22.37
N GLU A 230 -8.27 24.54 -23.67
CA GLU A 230 -8.97 23.45 -24.34
C GLU A 230 -8.16 22.15 -24.36
N ALA A 231 -6.84 22.24 -24.51
CA ALA A 231 -5.97 21.07 -24.50
C ALA A 231 -5.91 20.46 -23.09
N TYR A 232 -5.82 21.29 -22.05
CA TYR A 232 -5.78 20.85 -20.67
C TYR A 232 -7.10 20.19 -20.26
N LYS A 233 -8.25 20.75 -20.64
CA LYS A 233 -9.56 20.10 -20.43
C LYS A 233 -9.65 18.75 -21.12
N TRP A 234 -9.19 18.68 -22.37
CA TRP A 234 -9.19 17.44 -23.12
C TRP A 234 -8.31 16.39 -22.45
N GLY A 235 -7.10 16.76 -22.02
CA GLY A 235 -6.20 15.88 -21.27
C GLY A 235 -6.86 15.36 -19.99
N LEU A 236 -7.42 16.27 -19.19
CA LEU A 236 -8.07 15.98 -17.92
C LEU A 236 -9.25 15.02 -18.05
N GLU A 237 -10.11 15.21 -19.05
CA GLU A 237 -11.28 14.36 -19.29
C GLU A 237 -10.93 13.01 -19.94
N THR A 238 -9.83 12.95 -20.70
CA THR A 238 -9.48 11.76 -21.49
C THR A 238 -8.57 10.81 -20.72
N PHE A 239 -7.65 11.35 -19.93
CA PHE A 239 -6.59 10.57 -19.27
C PHE A 239 -6.65 10.62 -17.75
N GLY A 240 -7.49 11.49 -17.16
CA GLY A 240 -7.55 11.65 -15.71
C GLY A 240 -6.81 12.89 -15.21
N PRO A 241 -6.63 13.02 -13.88
CA PRO A 241 -5.87 14.10 -13.26
C PRO A 241 -4.45 14.24 -13.84
N MET A 242 -3.92 15.46 -13.83
CA MET A 242 -2.63 15.76 -14.45
C MET A 242 -1.71 16.53 -13.50
N VAL A 243 -0.40 16.30 -13.57
CA VAL A 243 0.57 17.11 -12.83
C VAL A 243 0.68 18.47 -13.52
N VAL A 244 0.50 19.54 -12.75
CA VAL A 244 0.66 20.93 -13.20
C VAL A 244 1.62 21.66 -12.28
N ALA A 245 2.26 22.68 -12.84
CA ALA A 245 3.13 23.56 -12.10
C ALA A 245 2.50 24.95 -11.96
N LEU A 246 2.80 25.61 -10.84
CA LEU A 246 2.49 27.03 -10.63
C LEU A 246 3.60 27.71 -9.83
N HIS A 247 3.56 29.04 -9.77
CA HIS A 247 4.39 29.80 -8.85
C HIS A 247 3.57 30.11 -7.57
N ALA A 248 3.89 29.42 -6.49
CA ALA A 248 3.36 29.66 -5.17
C ALA A 248 3.96 30.95 -4.59
N SER A 249 3.27 32.07 -4.80
CA SER A 249 3.60 33.35 -4.19
C SER A 249 3.33 33.33 -2.67
N ASP A 250 3.97 34.24 -1.94
CA ASP A 250 3.91 34.30 -0.47
C ASP A 250 2.47 34.44 0.09
N ASP A 251 1.55 34.99 -0.70
CA ASP A 251 0.15 35.15 -0.34
C ASP A 251 -0.69 33.87 -0.53
N LEU A 252 -0.22 32.91 -1.34
CA LEU A 252 -0.89 31.61 -1.55
C LEU A 252 -0.92 30.77 -0.27
N PHE A 253 0.08 30.89 0.60
CA PHE A 253 0.13 30.16 1.87
C PHE A 253 -1.06 30.50 2.79
N TYR A 254 -1.70 31.64 2.59
CA TYR A 254 -2.87 32.09 3.35
C TYR A 254 -4.21 31.80 2.65
N TYR A 255 -4.22 31.18 1.47
CA TYR A 255 -5.45 30.94 0.71
C TYR A 255 -6.44 30.05 1.47
N THR A 256 -7.70 30.50 1.57
CA THR A 256 -8.81 29.74 2.20
C THR A 256 -10.01 29.50 1.28
N GLY A 257 -10.03 30.08 0.07
CA GLY A 257 -11.12 29.87 -0.88
C GLY A 257 -11.29 30.97 -1.93
N GLY A 258 -12.17 30.72 -2.90
CA GLY A 258 -12.36 31.57 -4.09
C GLY A 258 -11.38 31.25 -5.22
N ILE A 259 -11.29 32.10 -6.24
CA ILE A 259 -10.36 31.93 -7.38
C ILE A 259 -9.13 32.78 -7.12
N TYR A 260 -8.02 32.12 -6.80
CA TYR A 260 -6.77 32.74 -6.41
C TYR A 260 -6.16 33.56 -7.54
N GLU A 261 -5.66 34.74 -7.19
CA GLU A 261 -4.92 35.65 -8.06
C GLU A 261 -3.80 36.29 -7.23
N PRO A 262 -2.51 36.05 -7.54
CA PRO A 262 -1.40 36.53 -6.71
C PRO A 262 -1.34 38.05 -6.64
N LEU A 263 -1.10 38.59 -5.45
CA LEU A 263 -1.00 40.05 -5.23
C LEU A 263 0.16 40.70 -5.99
N ASP A 264 1.29 39.99 -6.14
CA ASP A 264 2.48 40.47 -6.86
C ASP A 264 2.56 39.94 -8.30
N GLY A 265 1.48 39.30 -8.77
CA GLY A 265 1.42 38.59 -10.03
C GLY A 265 2.18 37.27 -10.02
N TRP A 266 1.97 36.47 -11.06
CA TRP A 266 2.64 35.17 -11.20
C TRP A 266 4.14 35.33 -11.47
N GLY A 267 4.96 34.62 -10.69
CA GLY A 267 6.39 34.53 -10.92
C GLY A 267 6.75 34.06 -12.33
N ALA A 268 7.96 34.39 -12.76
CA ALA A 268 8.45 34.03 -14.10
C ALA A 268 8.59 32.51 -14.26
N GLU A 269 9.14 31.86 -13.23
CA GLU A 269 9.38 30.43 -13.16
C GLU A 269 8.43 29.80 -12.15
N PRO A 270 7.92 28.58 -12.41
CA PRO A 270 7.14 27.84 -11.41
C PRO A 270 8.05 27.35 -10.28
N ASN A 271 7.50 27.11 -9.10
CA ASN A 271 8.23 26.58 -7.94
C ASN A 271 7.44 25.52 -7.15
N HIS A 272 6.20 25.23 -7.55
CA HIS A 272 5.34 24.30 -6.84
C HIS A 272 4.58 23.41 -7.82
N ALA A 273 4.55 22.11 -7.53
CA ALA A 273 3.80 21.11 -8.29
C ALA A 273 2.51 20.74 -7.53
N VAL A 274 1.40 20.64 -8.27
CA VAL A 274 0.08 20.27 -7.74
C VAL A 274 -0.66 19.40 -8.76
N VAL A 275 -1.77 18.79 -8.34
CA VAL A 275 -2.58 17.98 -9.25
C VAL A 275 -3.76 18.79 -9.78
N LEU A 276 -3.92 18.86 -11.10
CA LEU A 276 -5.12 19.40 -11.75
C LEU A 276 -6.22 18.34 -11.73
N VAL A 277 -7.35 18.64 -11.06
CA VAL A 277 -8.43 17.67 -10.83
C VAL A 277 -9.76 18.06 -11.47
N GLY A 278 -9.92 19.33 -11.89
CA GLY A 278 -11.19 19.81 -12.39
C GLY A 278 -11.12 21.21 -13.00
N TYR A 279 -12.25 21.66 -13.53
CA TYR A 279 -12.46 23.00 -14.07
C TYR A 279 -13.91 23.47 -13.94
N ASN A 280 -14.12 24.78 -14.02
CA ASN A 280 -15.44 25.41 -14.01
C ASN A 280 -15.50 26.54 -15.05
N ASP A 281 -16.21 26.32 -16.15
CA ASP A 281 -16.36 27.31 -17.23
C ASP A 281 -17.14 28.56 -16.87
N PRO A 282 -18.26 28.49 -16.12
CA PRO A 282 -18.92 29.69 -15.62
C PRO A 282 -18.01 30.60 -14.79
N GLU A 283 -17.09 30.02 -14.01
CA GLU A 283 -16.14 30.74 -13.15
C GLU A 283 -14.82 31.07 -13.86
N GLY A 284 -14.50 30.38 -14.95
CA GLY A 284 -13.25 30.56 -15.70
C GLY A 284 -12.02 30.06 -14.93
N CYS A 285 -12.15 28.96 -14.19
CA CYS A 285 -11.10 28.50 -13.28
C CYS A 285 -10.80 27.00 -13.35
N TRP A 286 -9.55 26.66 -13.03
CA TRP A 286 -9.08 25.32 -12.72
C TRP A 286 -9.31 24.97 -11.24
N ILE A 287 -9.35 23.68 -10.93
CA ILE A 287 -9.43 23.14 -9.56
C ILE A 287 -8.18 22.28 -9.34
N ILE A 288 -7.43 22.58 -8.28
CA ILE A 288 -6.15 21.90 -7.97
C ILE A 288 -6.21 21.21 -6.60
N LYS A 289 -5.58 20.03 -6.48
CA LYS A 289 -5.27 19.35 -5.20
C LYS A 289 -3.85 19.73 -4.78
N ASN A 290 -3.70 20.19 -3.55
CA ASN A 290 -2.40 20.56 -2.98
C ASN A 290 -1.93 19.51 -1.95
N SER A 291 -0.68 19.61 -1.51
CA SER A 291 0.00 18.70 -0.58
C SER A 291 0.36 19.37 0.75
N TRP A 292 -0.38 20.40 1.15
CA TRP A 292 -0.18 21.16 2.41
C TRP A 292 -1.22 20.81 3.48
N GLY A 293 -1.79 19.60 3.39
CA GLY A 293 -2.84 19.13 4.27
C GLY A 293 -4.22 19.77 4.03
N GLU A 294 -5.25 19.17 4.63
CA GLU A 294 -6.64 19.61 4.48
C GLU A 294 -6.90 21.00 5.09
N GLY A 295 -6.02 21.46 5.99
CA GLY A 295 -6.11 22.79 6.63
C GLY A 295 -5.77 23.96 5.71
N TRP A 296 -5.32 23.70 4.48
CA TRP A 296 -5.08 24.72 3.46
C TRP A 296 -6.20 24.76 2.42
N GLY A 297 -6.57 25.96 1.97
CA GLY A 297 -7.60 26.13 0.95
C GLY A 297 -8.97 25.59 1.35
N ASN A 298 -9.67 24.97 0.40
CA ASN A 298 -10.94 24.31 0.60
C ASN A 298 -10.72 22.80 0.78
N ASN A 299 -10.40 22.38 2.01
CA ASN A 299 -10.04 21.01 2.38
C ASN A 299 -8.88 20.45 1.53
N GLY A 300 -7.80 21.22 1.39
CA GLY A 300 -6.62 20.86 0.58
C GLY A 300 -6.69 21.23 -0.90
N TYR A 301 -7.84 21.76 -1.37
CA TYR A 301 -8.03 22.13 -2.76
C TYR A 301 -8.06 23.64 -2.97
N GLY A 302 -7.62 24.08 -4.15
CA GLY A 302 -7.64 25.48 -4.58
C GLY A 302 -8.30 25.67 -5.93
N LYS A 303 -8.58 26.94 -6.28
CA LYS A 303 -8.97 27.34 -7.63
C LYS A 303 -8.07 28.46 -8.13
N VAL A 304 -7.68 28.40 -9.40
CA VAL A 304 -6.87 29.42 -10.10
C VAL A 304 -7.53 29.73 -11.44
N TYR A 305 -7.27 30.91 -12.04
CA TYR A 305 -7.91 31.24 -13.31
C TYR A 305 -7.36 30.39 -14.46
N TYR A 306 -8.15 30.25 -15.51
CA TYR A 306 -7.61 29.80 -16.80
C TYR A 306 -6.46 30.69 -17.24
N SER A 307 -5.53 30.12 -18.01
CA SER A 307 -4.26 30.73 -18.44
C SER A 307 -3.17 30.82 -17.38
N ASP A 308 -3.48 30.69 -16.09
CA ASP A 308 -2.47 30.77 -15.02
C ASP A 308 -1.55 29.55 -15.01
N LEU A 309 -2.11 28.34 -15.19
CA LEU A 309 -1.33 27.10 -15.27
C LEU A 309 -0.65 26.96 -16.63
N GLU A 310 -1.36 27.33 -17.70
CA GLU A 310 -0.87 27.26 -19.08
C GLU A 310 0.36 28.14 -19.31
N LYS A 311 0.58 29.18 -18.49
CA LYS A 311 1.81 29.99 -18.47
C LYS A 311 3.08 29.14 -18.36
N TYR A 312 2.98 27.98 -17.70
CA TYR A 312 4.10 27.10 -17.43
C TYR A 312 4.22 25.95 -18.44
N SER A 313 3.50 26.00 -19.58
CA SER A 313 3.57 24.92 -20.57
C SER A 313 4.95 24.74 -21.20
N ASP A 314 5.71 25.82 -21.34
CA ASP A 314 7.07 25.77 -21.89
C ASP A 314 8.08 25.12 -20.92
N TYR A 315 7.66 24.89 -19.66
CA TYR A 315 8.43 24.16 -18.65
C TYR A 315 8.11 22.66 -18.60
N GLY A 316 7.35 22.13 -19.57
CA GLY A 316 7.04 20.70 -19.67
C GLY A 316 5.70 20.26 -19.06
N PHE A 317 4.86 21.20 -18.60
CA PHE A 317 3.57 20.89 -17.99
C PHE A 317 2.37 21.09 -18.95
N PRO A 318 1.25 20.36 -18.78
CA PRO A 318 0.99 19.37 -17.74
C PRO A 318 1.50 17.99 -18.17
N LEU A 319 1.78 17.15 -17.19
CA LEU A 319 2.18 15.76 -17.41
C LEU A 319 1.02 14.82 -17.12
N ILE A 320 0.88 13.81 -17.98
CA ILE A 320 -0.03 12.67 -17.81
C ILE A 320 0.75 11.37 -17.89
N VAL A 321 0.20 10.32 -17.27
CA VAL A 321 0.73 8.96 -17.31
C VAL A 321 -0.37 7.99 -17.74
N THR A 322 -0.02 6.83 -18.28
CA THR A 322 -0.97 5.79 -18.71
C THR A 322 -0.51 4.39 -18.31
N ASN A 323 -1.39 3.40 -18.41
CA ASN A 323 -1.10 1.97 -18.20
C ASN A 323 -0.48 1.72 -16.82
N ILE A 324 -1.16 2.16 -15.77
CA ILE A 324 -0.64 1.96 -14.42
C ILE A 324 -0.76 0.48 -14.07
N SER A 325 0.35 -0.12 -13.67
CA SER A 325 0.43 -1.55 -13.38
C SER A 325 0.78 -1.74 -11.92
N GLY A 326 -0.10 -2.42 -11.20
CA GLY A 326 0.17 -2.82 -9.82
C GLY A 326 1.19 -3.95 -9.72
N PRO A 327 1.52 -4.37 -8.50
CA PRO A 327 2.41 -5.49 -8.29
C PRO A 327 1.92 -6.73 -9.04
N SER A 328 2.86 -7.46 -9.62
CA SER A 328 2.63 -8.79 -10.21
C SER A 328 3.24 -9.85 -9.28
N PRO A 329 2.55 -10.16 -8.16
CA PRO A 329 3.11 -10.99 -7.09
C PRO A 329 3.11 -12.47 -7.45
N VAL A 330 2.50 -12.89 -8.56
CA VAL A 330 2.47 -14.27 -9.00
C VAL A 330 3.59 -14.50 -10.00
N HIS A 331 4.47 -15.44 -9.73
CA HIS A 331 5.68 -15.68 -10.51
C HIS A 331 5.75 -17.15 -10.93
N ASN A 332 5.79 -17.40 -12.25
CA ASN A 332 6.18 -18.71 -12.76
C ASN A 332 7.72 -18.82 -12.70
N LEU A 333 8.24 -19.55 -11.71
CA LEU A 333 9.68 -19.70 -11.48
C LEU A 333 10.42 -20.45 -12.61
N ASN A 334 9.68 -21.08 -13.52
CA ASN A 334 10.24 -21.79 -14.65
C ASN A 334 10.43 -20.88 -15.88
N THR A 335 9.54 -19.91 -16.09
CA THR A 335 9.59 -18.97 -17.23
C THR A 335 10.14 -17.59 -16.87
N ASP A 336 10.22 -17.27 -15.57
CA ASP A 336 10.55 -15.93 -15.03
C ASP A 336 9.46 -14.87 -15.30
N GLU A 337 8.27 -15.32 -15.74
CA GLU A 337 7.14 -14.44 -16.03
C GLU A 337 6.32 -14.17 -14.78
N ARG A 338 5.83 -12.92 -14.69
CA ARG A 338 5.04 -12.42 -13.56
C ARG A 338 3.64 -12.05 -14.00
N PHE A 339 2.69 -12.28 -13.11
CA PHE A 339 1.26 -12.13 -13.34
C PHE A 339 0.61 -11.46 -12.13
N SER A 340 -0.53 -10.81 -12.39
CA SER A 340 -1.32 -10.15 -11.36
C SER A 340 -2.16 -11.16 -10.56
N THR A 341 -2.58 -12.25 -11.21
CA THR A 341 -3.46 -13.27 -10.64
C THR A 341 -2.90 -14.68 -10.80
N ILE A 342 -3.37 -15.61 -9.96
CA ILE A 342 -2.99 -17.02 -10.03
C ILE A 342 -3.55 -17.63 -11.32
N GLN A 343 -4.79 -17.30 -11.70
CA GLN A 343 -5.39 -17.83 -12.91
C GLN A 343 -4.66 -17.39 -14.18
N GLU A 344 -4.22 -16.13 -14.28
CA GLU A 344 -3.41 -15.66 -15.42
C GLU A 344 -2.12 -16.46 -15.57
N ALA A 345 -1.42 -16.72 -14.46
CA ALA A 345 -0.21 -17.53 -14.47
C ALA A 345 -0.50 -18.97 -14.92
N ILE A 346 -1.65 -19.55 -14.55
CA ILE A 346 -2.03 -20.89 -15.04
C ILE A 346 -2.39 -20.86 -16.51
N ASP A 347 -3.13 -19.85 -16.97
CA ASP A 347 -3.66 -19.76 -18.34
C ASP A 347 -2.60 -19.40 -19.37
N ASP A 348 -1.50 -18.81 -18.92
CA ASP A 348 -0.37 -18.42 -19.76
C ASP A 348 0.12 -19.59 -20.66
N PRO A 349 0.28 -19.37 -21.99
CA PRO A 349 0.65 -20.42 -22.93
C PRO A 349 2.04 -21.02 -22.69
N ASP A 350 2.96 -20.28 -22.06
CA ASP A 350 4.32 -20.71 -21.77
C ASP A 350 4.41 -21.44 -20.41
N THR A 351 3.38 -21.35 -19.59
CA THR A 351 3.20 -22.19 -18.39
C THR A 351 2.84 -23.64 -18.78
N LEU A 352 3.74 -24.58 -18.49
CA LEU A 352 3.64 -25.98 -18.85
C LEU A 352 3.43 -26.91 -17.65
N ASN A 353 3.08 -28.16 -17.93
CA ASN A 353 3.04 -29.20 -16.90
C ASN A 353 4.41 -29.33 -16.21
N TRP A 354 4.37 -29.46 -14.88
CA TRP A 354 5.48 -29.49 -13.92
C TRP A 354 6.08 -28.14 -13.54
N ASP A 355 5.52 -27.02 -14.02
CA ASP A 355 5.97 -25.71 -13.61
C ASP A 355 5.58 -25.37 -12.16
N MET A 356 6.32 -24.42 -11.59
CA MET A 356 6.11 -23.92 -10.24
C MET A 356 5.65 -22.47 -10.28
N ILE A 357 4.42 -22.25 -9.82
CA ILE A 357 3.85 -20.92 -9.60
C ILE A 357 4.05 -20.58 -8.12
N GLU A 358 4.84 -19.54 -7.87
CA GLU A 358 5.01 -18.95 -6.54
C GLU A 358 4.14 -17.69 -6.45
N VAL A 359 3.39 -17.57 -5.35
CA VAL A 359 2.40 -16.50 -5.14
C VAL A 359 2.86 -15.66 -3.95
N GLY A 360 3.04 -14.36 -4.17
CA GLY A 360 3.41 -13.40 -3.13
C GLY A 360 2.33 -13.21 -2.07
N ASP A 361 2.61 -12.29 -1.15
CA ASP A 361 1.71 -11.97 -0.04
C ASP A 361 0.57 -11.06 -0.53
N GLY A 362 -0.62 -11.23 0.04
CA GLY A 362 -1.79 -10.46 -0.34
C GLY A 362 -3.10 -11.24 -0.29
N VAL A 363 -4.17 -10.57 -0.72
CA VAL A 363 -5.51 -11.15 -0.86
C VAL A 363 -5.86 -11.25 -2.33
N TYR A 364 -6.04 -12.48 -2.81
CA TYR A 364 -6.39 -12.82 -4.18
C TYR A 364 -7.87 -13.17 -4.23
N HIS A 365 -8.68 -12.31 -4.85
CA HIS A 365 -10.10 -12.57 -5.05
C HIS A 365 -10.30 -13.36 -6.34
N GLU A 366 -10.22 -14.70 -6.27
CA GLU A 366 -10.21 -15.59 -7.43
C GLU A 366 -11.00 -16.89 -7.17
N ASN A 367 -11.39 -17.55 -8.26
CA ASN A 367 -11.78 -18.96 -8.25
C ASN A 367 -10.88 -19.68 -9.25
N VAL A 368 -9.83 -20.31 -8.75
CA VAL A 368 -8.70 -20.83 -9.52
C VAL A 368 -9.00 -22.22 -10.07
N VAL A 369 -8.90 -22.38 -11.38
CA VAL A 369 -9.01 -23.66 -12.08
C VAL A 369 -7.61 -24.19 -12.37
N VAL A 370 -7.28 -25.33 -11.78
CA VAL A 370 -5.98 -25.99 -11.96
C VAL A 370 -6.13 -27.13 -12.98
N ASP A 371 -5.98 -26.81 -14.26
CA ASP A 371 -6.11 -27.74 -15.38
C ASP A 371 -4.76 -28.22 -15.97
N LYS A 372 -3.65 -27.65 -15.49
CA LYS A 372 -2.28 -28.12 -15.73
C LYS A 372 -1.73 -28.82 -14.48
N LEU A 373 -0.75 -29.70 -14.68
CA LEU A 373 -0.01 -30.35 -13.60
C LEU A 373 0.96 -29.32 -13.01
N LEU A 374 0.68 -28.75 -11.85
CA LEU A 374 1.45 -27.61 -11.32
C LEU A 374 1.81 -27.77 -9.84
N THR A 375 2.90 -27.14 -9.42
CA THR A 375 3.08 -26.79 -7.99
C THR A 375 2.73 -25.33 -7.81
N ILE A 376 1.64 -25.05 -7.11
CA ILE A 376 1.19 -23.70 -6.78
C ILE A 376 1.42 -23.51 -5.28
N ARG A 377 2.19 -22.49 -4.90
CA ARG A 377 2.57 -22.27 -3.50
C ARG A 377 2.65 -20.78 -3.14
N SER A 378 2.30 -20.43 -1.91
CA SER A 378 2.66 -19.12 -1.35
C SER A 378 4.17 -18.99 -1.16
N LYS A 379 4.73 -17.79 -1.32
CA LYS A 379 6.11 -17.42 -1.00
C LYS A 379 6.33 -17.46 0.53
N SER A 380 5.59 -16.66 1.29
CA SER A 380 5.83 -16.43 2.73
C SER A 380 5.01 -17.32 3.67
N GLY A 381 4.03 -18.07 3.17
CA GLY A 381 3.23 -19.01 3.97
C GLY A 381 1.73 -18.70 4.00
N ALA A 382 0.95 -19.61 4.59
CA ALA A 382 -0.51 -19.55 4.56
C ALA A 382 -1.10 -18.29 5.21
N GLU A 383 -0.44 -17.73 6.22
CA GLU A 383 -0.95 -16.57 6.97
C GLU A 383 -0.92 -15.27 6.15
N ASN A 384 -0.03 -15.17 5.16
CA ASN A 384 0.20 -13.93 4.40
C ASN A 384 -0.39 -13.98 2.99
N CYS A 385 -0.84 -15.15 2.51
CA CYS A 385 -1.36 -15.32 1.15
C CYS A 385 -2.76 -15.93 1.20
N ILE A 386 -3.77 -15.07 1.04
CA ILE A 386 -5.18 -15.41 1.14
C ILE A 386 -5.76 -15.51 -0.27
N VAL A 387 -6.34 -16.66 -0.62
CA VAL A 387 -7.18 -16.81 -1.81
C VAL A 387 -8.63 -16.86 -1.34
N GLU A 388 -9.37 -15.81 -1.64
CA GLU A 388 -10.76 -15.63 -1.27
C GLU A 388 -11.67 -15.77 -2.50
N ALA A 389 -12.76 -16.54 -2.38
CA ALA A 389 -13.66 -16.79 -3.50
C ALA A 389 -14.21 -15.47 -4.10
N ALA A 390 -13.89 -15.19 -5.37
CA ALA A 390 -14.52 -14.10 -6.12
C ALA A 390 -16.03 -14.34 -6.31
N ASN A 391 -16.41 -15.61 -6.52
CA ASN A 391 -17.77 -16.09 -6.59
C ASN A 391 -17.98 -17.16 -5.51
N PRO A 392 -18.84 -16.92 -4.51
CA PRO A 392 -19.04 -17.85 -3.39
C PRO A 392 -19.76 -19.15 -3.76
N ASN A 393 -20.24 -19.29 -5.01
CA ASN A 393 -21.03 -20.44 -5.48
C ASN A 393 -20.25 -21.42 -6.35
N ILE A 394 -18.93 -21.27 -6.42
CA ILE A 394 -18.01 -22.21 -7.07
C ILE A 394 -16.77 -22.36 -6.19
N PRO A 395 -15.96 -23.43 -6.36
CA PRO A 395 -14.80 -23.66 -5.49
C PRO A 395 -13.75 -22.55 -5.55
N VAL A 396 -12.99 -22.34 -4.47
CA VAL A 396 -11.82 -21.43 -4.51
C VAL A 396 -10.72 -22.03 -5.36
N PHE A 397 -10.40 -23.32 -5.15
CA PHE A 397 -9.54 -24.11 -6.03
C PHE A 397 -10.32 -25.28 -6.62
N ASP A 398 -10.51 -25.29 -7.95
CA ASP A 398 -11.05 -26.41 -8.72
C ASP A 398 -9.91 -27.16 -9.41
N VAL A 399 -9.48 -28.26 -8.82
CA VAL A 399 -8.34 -29.06 -9.26
C VAL A 399 -8.80 -30.16 -10.20
N ARG A 400 -8.49 -29.99 -11.49
CA ARG A 400 -8.95 -30.87 -12.58
C ARG A 400 -7.85 -31.77 -13.16
N THR A 401 -6.60 -31.55 -12.72
CA THR A 401 -5.45 -32.34 -13.16
C THR A 401 -4.72 -32.98 -11.99
N GLY A 402 -4.42 -34.27 -12.13
CA GLY A 402 -3.68 -35.05 -11.14
C GLY A 402 -2.23 -34.58 -10.97
N TYR A 403 -1.57 -35.03 -9.90
CA TYR A 403 -0.18 -34.70 -9.53
C TYR A 403 0.10 -33.24 -9.17
N SER A 404 -0.92 -32.38 -9.16
CA SER A 404 -0.79 -30.98 -8.75
C SER A 404 -0.62 -30.83 -7.24
N LYS A 405 -0.02 -29.71 -6.81
CA LYS A 405 0.17 -29.37 -5.41
C LYS A 405 -0.39 -27.99 -5.11
N ILE A 406 -1.18 -27.89 -4.05
CA ILE A 406 -1.67 -26.64 -3.48
C ILE A 406 -1.08 -26.53 -2.07
N ASP A 407 -0.23 -25.52 -1.87
CA ASP A 407 0.69 -25.46 -0.75
C ASP A 407 0.73 -24.06 -0.09
N ARG A 408 0.48 -24.01 1.22
CA ARG A 408 0.67 -22.80 2.04
C ARG A 408 -0.24 -21.62 1.70
N PHE A 409 -1.52 -21.82 1.49
CA PHE A 409 -2.51 -20.74 1.33
C PHE A 409 -3.51 -20.67 2.48
N THR A 410 -4.02 -19.47 2.76
CA THR A 410 -5.35 -19.34 3.39
C THR A 410 -6.41 -19.37 2.29
N ILE A 411 -7.39 -20.26 2.39
CA ILE A 411 -8.39 -20.54 1.34
C ILE A 411 -9.79 -20.40 1.94
N ARG A 412 -10.56 -19.40 1.51
CA ARG A 412 -11.84 -19.06 2.14
C ARG A 412 -12.89 -18.43 1.22
N GLY A 413 -14.10 -18.26 1.73
CA GLY A 413 -15.14 -17.44 1.11
C GLY A 413 -16.06 -18.17 0.14
N ALA A 414 -15.82 -19.45 -0.18
CA ALA A 414 -16.74 -20.29 -0.96
C ALA A 414 -17.94 -20.72 -0.10
N THR A 415 -18.74 -19.76 0.33
CA THR A 415 -19.80 -19.97 1.34
C THR A 415 -20.97 -20.84 0.87
N ASN A 416 -21.09 -21.10 -0.44
CA ASN A 416 -22.06 -22.04 -1.02
C ASN A 416 -21.40 -23.21 -1.77
N ASP A 417 -20.07 -23.34 -1.69
CA ASP A 417 -19.30 -24.39 -2.37
C ASP A 417 -18.05 -24.79 -1.56
N ASP A 418 -17.04 -25.33 -2.23
CA ASP A 418 -15.89 -25.96 -1.60
C ASP A 418 -14.66 -25.03 -1.57
N GLY A 419 -13.88 -25.02 -0.49
CA GLY A 419 -12.59 -24.33 -0.47
C GLY A 419 -11.65 -24.93 -1.53
N ILE A 420 -11.46 -26.25 -1.47
CA ILE A 420 -10.69 -27.00 -2.45
C ILE A 420 -11.52 -28.19 -2.94
N TYR A 421 -11.77 -28.25 -4.25
CA TYR A 421 -12.51 -29.31 -4.92
C TYR A 421 -11.60 -30.11 -5.85
N LEU A 422 -11.58 -31.44 -5.69
CA LEU A 422 -10.84 -32.37 -6.54
C LEU A 422 -11.85 -33.32 -7.22
N ASP A 423 -11.98 -33.24 -8.54
CA ASP A 423 -12.89 -34.10 -9.31
C ASP A 423 -12.15 -35.03 -10.26
N SER A 424 -12.31 -36.34 -10.06
CA SER A 424 -11.77 -37.37 -10.95
C SER A 424 -10.25 -37.29 -11.13
N VAL A 425 -9.53 -36.83 -10.11
CA VAL A 425 -8.07 -36.64 -10.10
C VAL A 425 -7.36 -37.60 -9.14
N ALA A 426 -6.04 -37.75 -9.35
CA ALA A 426 -5.21 -38.61 -8.53
C ALA A 426 -3.83 -38.02 -8.27
N HIS A 427 -3.21 -38.44 -7.17
CA HIS A 427 -1.83 -38.12 -6.81
C HIS A 427 -1.54 -36.64 -6.54
N CYS A 428 -2.58 -35.84 -6.28
CA CYS A 428 -2.40 -34.47 -5.82
C CYS A 428 -1.93 -34.42 -4.37
N LYS A 429 -1.27 -33.32 -4.00
CA LYS A 429 -0.88 -33.03 -2.60
C LYS A 429 -1.48 -31.70 -2.16
N ILE A 430 -2.32 -31.74 -1.13
CA ILE A 430 -2.91 -30.56 -0.52
C ILE A 430 -2.34 -30.46 0.89
N ARG A 431 -1.48 -29.47 1.13
CA ARG A 431 -0.75 -29.39 2.41
C ARG A 431 -0.47 -27.98 2.88
N ASP A 432 -0.27 -27.87 4.19
CA ASP A 432 0.19 -26.65 4.84
C ASP A 432 -0.76 -25.44 4.62
N ASN A 433 -2.03 -25.69 4.26
CA ASN A 433 -3.03 -24.65 4.01
C ASN A 433 -3.90 -24.38 5.26
N ILE A 434 -4.42 -23.16 5.37
CA ILE A 434 -5.51 -22.80 6.27
C ILE A 434 -6.78 -22.76 5.43
N VAL A 435 -7.73 -23.67 5.67
CA VAL A 435 -8.97 -23.76 4.89
C VAL A 435 -10.14 -23.42 5.80
N SER A 436 -10.76 -22.26 5.58
CA SER A 436 -11.74 -21.71 6.51
C SER A 436 -12.95 -21.07 5.84
N ASP A 437 -14.07 -21.01 6.55
CA ASP A 437 -15.27 -20.26 6.15
C ASP A 437 -15.85 -20.65 4.78
N ASN A 438 -15.75 -21.93 4.40
CA ASN A 438 -16.37 -22.49 3.21
C ASN A 438 -17.56 -23.40 3.56
N ASN A 439 -18.43 -23.71 2.58
CA ASN A 439 -19.49 -24.70 2.80
C ASN A 439 -18.91 -26.13 2.93
N CYS A 440 -17.91 -26.49 2.13
CA CYS A 440 -17.01 -27.61 2.44
C CYS A 440 -15.57 -27.13 2.44
N GLY A 441 -14.74 -27.53 3.40
CA GLY A 441 -13.32 -27.17 3.39
C GLY A 441 -12.60 -27.81 2.19
N ILE A 442 -12.49 -29.15 2.21
CA ILE A 442 -11.86 -29.92 1.13
C ILE A 442 -12.80 -31.05 0.70
N ARG A 443 -13.17 -31.11 -0.58
CA ARG A 443 -13.98 -32.19 -1.15
C ARG A 443 -13.21 -32.99 -2.20
N LEU A 444 -13.24 -34.31 -2.06
CA LEU A 444 -12.72 -35.29 -3.02
C LEU A 444 -13.89 -36.03 -3.66
N TYR A 445 -14.10 -35.82 -4.95
CA TYR A 445 -15.15 -36.45 -5.74
C TYR A 445 -14.55 -37.35 -6.81
N HIS A 446 -14.85 -38.66 -6.77
CA HIS A 446 -14.30 -39.67 -7.70
C HIS A 446 -12.75 -39.65 -7.81
N SER A 447 -12.08 -39.18 -6.77
CA SER A 447 -10.64 -38.93 -6.75
C SER A 447 -9.94 -39.97 -5.87
N SER A 448 -8.72 -40.40 -6.23
CA SER A 448 -8.01 -41.45 -5.46
C SER A 448 -6.50 -41.23 -5.41
N GLY A 449 -5.83 -41.74 -4.39
CA GLY A 449 -4.38 -41.64 -4.26
C GLY A 449 -3.86 -40.23 -3.99
N ASN A 450 -4.72 -39.32 -3.53
CA ASN A 450 -4.34 -37.97 -3.11
C ASN A 450 -3.86 -37.98 -1.66
N ASN A 451 -2.97 -37.05 -1.31
CA ASN A 451 -2.43 -36.91 0.04
C ASN A 451 -2.73 -35.53 0.62
N ILE A 452 -3.52 -35.49 1.69
CA ILE A 452 -4.04 -34.30 2.35
C ILE A 452 -3.55 -34.28 3.79
N TYR A 453 -2.61 -33.41 4.13
CA TYR A 453 -1.95 -33.39 5.44
C TYR A 453 -1.40 -32.00 5.78
N ARG A 454 -1.25 -31.73 7.08
CA ARG A 454 -0.85 -30.44 7.66
C ARG A 454 -1.70 -29.26 7.24
N ASN A 455 -2.96 -29.49 6.89
CA ASN A 455 -3.92 -28.40 6.69
C ASN A 455 -4.61 -28.08 8.02
N ARG A 456 -5.02 -26.81 8.21
CA ARG A 456 -5.85 -26.35 9.32
C ARG A 456 -7.26 -26.11 8.80
N LEU A 457 -8.20 -26.99 9.16
CA LEU A 457 -9.60 -26.91 8.72
C LEU A 457 -10.44 -26.22 9.79
N LEU A 458 -10.80 -24.95 9.54
CA LEU A 458 -11.33 -24.01 10.53
C LEU A 458 -12.74 -23.54 10.17
N GLY A 459 -13.75 -23.88 10.98
CA GLY A 459 -15.08 -23.25 10.86
C GLY A 459 -15.84 -23.47 9.55
N ASN A 460 -15.44 -24.44 8.70
CA ASN A 460 -16.21 -24.81 7.52
C ASN A 460 -17.52 -25.52 7.94
N LEU A 461 -18.60 -25.41 7.14
CA LEU A 461 -19.86 -26.10 7.45
C LEU A 461 -19.69 -27.63 7.41
N ILE A 462 -18.90 -28.11 6.46
CA ILE A 462 -18.37 -29.48 6.39
C ILE A 462 -16.85 -29.35 6.31
N GLN A 463 -16.08 -29.90 7.25
CA GLN A 463 -14.61 -29.78 7.18
C GLN A 463 -14.05 -30.49 5.96
N ALA A 464 -14.47 -31.72 5.73
CA ALA A 464 -14.03 -32.55 4.62
C ALA A 464 -15.12 -33.51 4.14
N ASP A 465 -15.10 -33.80 2.84
CA ASP A 465 -15.97 -34.79 2.19
C ASP A 465 -15.13 -35.65 1.23
N ASP A 466 -15.09 -36.95 1.47
CA ASP A 466 -14.36 -37.93 0.66
C ASP A 466 -15.28 -39.10 0.31
N ASN A 467 -15.71 -39.13 -0.95
CA ASN A 467 -16.65 -40.13 -1.42
C ASN A 467 -15.97 -41.34 -2.11
N THR A 468 -14.64 -41.39 -2.14
CA THR A 468 -13.89 -42.40 -2.89
C THR A 468 -12.75 -43.01 -2.07
N ASP A 469 -12.61 -44.33 -2.09
CA ASP A 469 -11.56 -45.03 -1.35
C ASP A 469 -10.15 -44.70 -1.92
N GLY A 470 -9.14 -44.70 -1.03
CA GLY A 470 -7.73 -44.67 -1.42
C GLY A 470 -7.06 -43.29 -1.38
N ASN A 471 -7.72 -42.28 -0.82
CA ASN A 471 -7.06 -41.02 -0.43
C ASN A 471 -6.48 -41.14 0.99
N LEU A 472 -5.43 -40.37 1.26
CA LEU A 472 -4.79 -40.28 2.58
C LEU A 472 -5.07 -38.90 3.17
N TRP A 473 -5.62 -38.88 4.38
CA TRP A 473 -5.86 -37.67 5.18
C TRP A 473 -4.79 -37.49 6.27
N ASP A 474 -3.67 -38.19 6.13
CA ASP A 474 -2.49 -38.06 6.98
C ASP A 474 -1.22 -38.43 6.22
N ASN A 475 -0.06 -38.02 6.75
CA ASN A 475 1.24 -38.40 6.21
C ASN A 475 1.99 -39.39 7.13
N GLY A 476 1.23 -40.11 7.96
CA GLY A 476 1.75 -41.08 8.92
C GLY A 476 2.54 -40.48 10.09
N TYR A 477 2.83 -41.31 11.09
CA TYR A 477 3.68 -40.94 12.22
C TYR A 477 5.17 -40.81 11.80
N PRO A 478 5.92 -39.80 12.30
CA PRO A 478 5.49 -38.71 13.18
C PRO A 478 5.06 -37.44 12.43
N SER A 479 4.87 -37.51 11.10
CA SER A 479 4.52 -36.32 10.31
C SER A 479 3.12 -35.79 10.61
N GLY A 480 2.24 -36.62 11.17
CA GLY A 480 0.86 -36.27 11.47
C GLY A 480 -0.03 -36.12 10.24
N GLY A 481 -1.25 -35.68 10.49
CA GLY A 481 -2.30 -35.39 9.53
C GLY A 481 -2.67 -33.93 9.56
N ASN A 482 -3.95 -33.63 9.73
CA ASN A 482 -4.52 -32.29 9.65
C ASN A 482 -5.01 -31.83 11.03
N TYR A 483 -5.14 -30.52 11.19
CA TYR A 483 -5.83 -29.92 12.33
C TYR A 483 -7.30 -29.70 11.99
N TRP A 484 -8.19 -30.09 12.91
CA TRP A 484 -9.64 -30.08 12.73
C TRP A 484 -10.30 -29.29 13.86
N SER A 485 -10.90 -28.14 13.53
CA SER A 485 -11.52 -27.26 14.55
C SER A 485 -12.77 -27.84 15.22
N ASP A 486 -13.34 -28.93 14.69
CA ASP A 486 -14.47 -29.66 15.28
C ASP A 486 -14.06 -30.97 15.99
N HIS A 487 -12.75 -31.23 16.12
CA HIS A 487 -12.22 -32.39 16.84
C HIS A 487 -11.78 -32.01 18.25
N GLU A 488 -12.40 -32.60 19.27
CA GLU A 488 -11.94 -32.49 20.65
C GLU A 488 -10.68 -33.35 20.85
N CYS A 489 -9.53 -32.79 20.49
CA CYS A 489 -8.25 -33.47 20.52
C CYS A 489 -7.63 -33.51 21.94
N VAL A 490 -7.07 -34.66 22.30
CA VAL A 490 -6.23 -34.87 23.49
C VAL A 490 -4.89 -35.42 23.01
N ASP A 491 -3.79 -34.92 23.57
CA ASP A 491 -2.41 -35.30 23.26
C ASP A 491 -1.68 -35.61 24.59
N ILE A 492 -1.85 -36.85 25.08
CA ILE A 492 -1.16 -37.34 26.28
C ILE A 492 -0.25 -38.54 25.98
N TYR A 493 -0.43 -39.18 24.82
CA TYR A 493 0.34 -40.30 24.35
C TYR A 493 1.10 -39.97 23.05
N SER A 494 2.04 -40.83 22.71
CA SER A 494 2.94 -40.68 21.58
C SER A 494 3.22 -42.03 20.92
N GLY A 495 3.96 -41.98 19.81
CA GLY A 495 4.37 -43.16 19.06
C GLY A 495 3.34 -43.56 17.99
N ILE A 496 3.71 -44.55 17.18
CA ILE A 496 2.92 -44.94 16.00
C ILE A 496 1.49 -45.41 16.33
N ASP A 497 1.28 -45.99 17.52
CA ASP A 497 -0.03 -46.46 17.98
C ASP A 497 -0.69 -45.48 18.97
N GLN A 498 -0.06 -44.32 19.23
CA GLN A 498 -0.51 -43.31 20.19
C GLN A 498 -0.84 -43.90 21.58
N ASP A 499 0.02 -44.79 22.07
CA ASP A 499 -0.17 -45.54 23.32
C ASP A 499 1.03 -45.43 24.30
N GLN A 500 2.07 -44.68 23.92
CA GLN A 500 3.26 -44.47 24.73
C GLN A 500 3.12 -43.18 25.54
N ALA A 501 3.40 -43.21 26.84
CA ALA A 501 3.23 -42.01 27.68
C ALA A 501 4.12 -40.84 27.22
N GLY A 502 3.51 -39.65 27.09
CA GLY A 502 4.16 -38.41 26.68
C GLY A 502 3.51 -37.84 25.43
N SER A 503 3.37 -36.51 25.35
CA SER A 503 2.74 -35.79 24.23
C SER A 503 3.71 -35.55 23.07
N ASP A 504 3.22 -35.58 21.84
CA ASP A 504 4.03 -35.34 20.63
C ASP A 504 3.41 -34.40 19.59
N GLY A 505 2.29 -33.73 19.93
CA GLY A 505 1.58 -32.80 19.05
C GLY A 505 0.57 -33.49 18.12
N ILE A 506 0.41 -34.80 18.22
CA ILE A 506 -0.59 -35.59 17.51
C ILE A 506 -1.70 -35.98 18.49
N CYS A 507 -2.95 -36.00 18.01
CA CYS A 507 -4.09 -36.46 18.77
C CYS A 507 -4.00 -37.96 19.03
N ASP A 508 -4.27 -38.36 20.27
CA ASP A 508 -4.29 -39.76 20.68
C ASP A 508 -5.37 -40.57 19.95
N GLU A 509 -6.44 -39.90 19.51
CA GLU A 509 -7.57 -40.51 18.81
C GLU A 509 -7.69 -39.98 17.36
N PRO A 510 -7.97 -40.87 16.39
CA PRO A 510 -8.10 -40.49 14.99
C PRO A 510 -9.34 -39.63 14.75
N TYR A 511 -9.28 -38.80 13.72
CA TYR A 511 -10.43 -38.02 13.25
C TYR A 511 -11.15 -38.81 12.16
N THR A 512 -12.39 -39.20 12.44
CA THR A 512 -13.22 -40.01 11.55
C THR A 512 -14.45 -39.27 11.01
N ASN A 513 -14.61 -37.98 11.32
CA ASN A 513 -15.75 -37.17 10.87
C ASN A 513 -15.49 -36.55 9.49
N ILE A 514 -14.98 -37.37 8.56
CA ILE A 514 -14.86 -37.01 7.15
C ILE A 514 -16.15 -37.49 6.47
N ALA A 515 -16.90 -36.57 5.88
CA ALA A 515 -18.15 -36.91 5.20
C ALA A 515 -17.88 -37.84 4.00
N GLY A 516 -18.92 -38.55 3.54
CA GLY A 516 -18.82 -39.51 2.45
C GLY A 516 -18.83 -40.97 2.91
N SER A 517 -18.96 -41.90 1.97
CA SER A 517 -19.16 -43.34 2.26
C SER A 517 -17.89 -44.19 2.15
N ALA A 518 -16.71 -43.57 2.03
CA ALA A 518 -15.43 -44.24 1.78
C ALA A 518 -14.67 -44.66 3.05
N GLY A 519 -15.17 -44.33 4.24
CA GLY A 519 -14.48 -44.63 5.50
C GLY A 519 -13.14 -43.91 5.64
N ALA A 520 -13.01 -42.74 5.01
CA ALA A 520 -11.85 -41.86 5.15
C ALA A 520 -11.66 -41.46 6.63
N ALA A 521 -10.40 -41.45 7.06
CA ALA A 521 -10.02 -41.04 8.40
C ALA A 521 -8.62 -40.43 8.36
N ASP A 522 -8.41 -39.43 9.20
CA ASP A 522 -7.08 -38.95 9.57
C ASP A 522 -6.65 -39.71 10.82
N ARG A 523 -5.61 -40.54 10.67
CA ARG A 523 -5.15 -41.42 11.75
C ARG A 523 -4.25 -40.71 12.76
N TYR A 524 -3.73 -39.55 12.39
CA TYR A 524 -2.79 -38.80 13.21
C TYR A 524 -3.16 -37.31 13.23
N PRO A 525 -4.38 -36.92 13.64
CA PRO A 525 -4.78 -35.52 13.60
C PRO A 525 -3.84 -34.66 14.45
N LEU A 526 -3.61 -33.41 14.08
CA LEU A 526 -2.72 -32.51 14.81
C LEU A 526 -3.46 -31.84 15.99
N TYR A 527 -2.79 -31.63 17.12
CA TYR A 527 -3.32 -30.94 18.31
C TYR A 527 -3.19 -29.41 18.18
N GLU A 528 -4.22 -28.63 18.57
CA GLU A 528 -4.15 -27.16 18.57
C GLU A 528 -3.17 -26.66 19.63
N GLY A 529 -1.94 -26.38 19.18
CA GLY A 529 -0.77 -26.12 20.02
C GLY A 529 0.53 -26.47 19.30
N SER A 530 0.46 -27.29 18.26
CA SER A 530 1.57 -27.57 17.35
C SER A 530 1.66 -26.52 16.22
N SER A 531 2.11 -25.30 16.52
CA SER A 531 2.85 -24.50 15.54
C SER A 531 4.32 -24.96 15.45
N ALA A 532 4.63 -26.13 16.00
CA ALA A 532 5.95 -26.71 15.99
C ALA A 532 6.23 -27.33 14.63
N ASP A 533 7.01 -26.61 13.82
CA ASP A 533 8.01 -27.20 12.95
C ASP A 533 8.59 -28.48 13.62
N PRO A 534 8.71 -29.62 12.92
CA PRO A 534 9.10 -30.91 13.52
C PRO A 534 10.52 -30.96 14.13
N CYS A 535 11.18 -29.82 14.31
CA CYS A 535 12.42 -29.62 15.07
C CYS A 535 12.27 -28.57 16.18
N THR A 536 11.25 -28.67 17.04
CA THR A 536 11.20 -27.84 18.25
C THR A 536 11.73 -28.62 19.44
N ILE A 537 13.01 -28.41 19.80
CA ILE A 537 13.59 -28.93 21.04
C ILE A 537 13.24 -27.97 22.19
N TYR A 538 12.64 -28.52 23.24
CA TYR A 538 12.30 -27.80 24.46
C TYR A 538 13.52 -27.66 25.39
N ASP A 539 13.65 -26.52 26.07
CA ASP A 539 14.57 -26.44 27.21
C ASP A 539 14.07 -27.33 28.38
N THR A 540 14.89 -27.51 29.42
CA THR A 540 14.51 -28.35 30.59
C THR A 540 13.31 -27.80 31.38
N ASN A 541 12.80 -26.63 31.02
CA ASN A 541 11.65 -25.99 31.65
C ASN A 541 10.39 -26.02 30.76
N GLY A 542 10.46 -26.62 29.56
CA GLY A 542 9.31 -26.78 28.66
C GLY A 542 8.98 -25.55 27.81
N THR A 543 9.95 -24.65 27.59
CA THR A 543 9.75 -23.48 26.71
C THR A 543 10.06 -23.86 25.24
N PRO A 544 9.16 -23.62 24.26
CA PRO A 544 9.40 -23.98 22.86
C PRO A 544 10.32 -22.98 22.12
N GLY A 545 11.35 -23.50 21.43
CA GLY A 545 12.14 -22.80 20.40
C GLY A 545 13.17 -21.79 20.93
N ILE A 546 14.46 -21.99 20.62
CA ILE A 546 15.49 -20.97 20.86
C ILE A 546 15.42 -19.93 19.74
N GLN A 547 15.00 -18.71 20.04
CA GLN A 547 14.97 -17.63 19.05
C GLN A 547 16.41 -17.24 18.63
N LYS A 548 16.60 -16.71 17.41
CA LYS A 548 17.91 -16.25 16.91
C LYS A 548 18.61 -15.31 17.90
N ASP A 549 17.84 -14.47 18.56
CA ASP A 549 18.34 -13.53 19.57
C ASP A 549 18.82 -14.23 20.83
N GLU A 550 18.22 -15.35 21.23
CA GLU A 550 18.67 -16.17 22.35
C GLU A 550 19.99 -16.91 22.03
N ALA A 551 20.16 -17.40 20.79
CA ALA A 551 21.42 -17.98 20.34
C ALA A 551 22.54 -16.92 20.32
N VAL A 552 22.25 -15.70 19.86
CA VAL A 552 23.18 -14.56 19.87
C VAL A 552 23.51 -14.15 21.31
N ASN A 553 22.52 -14.11 22.20
CA ASN A 553 22.71 -13.77 23.61
C ASN A 553 23.53 -14.83 24.35
N ALA A 554 23.35 -16.13 24.07
CA ALA A 554 24.16 -17.19 24.66
C ALA A 554 25.64 -17.09 24.24
N ILE A 555 25.92 -16.68 23.00
CA ILE A 555 27.28 -16.41 22.53
C ILE A 555 27.88 -15.21 23.27
N ALA A 556 27.10 -14.13 23.42
CA ALA A 556 27.51 -12.94 24.16
C ALA A 556 27.78 -13.27 25.65
N ASP A 557 26.91 -14.06 26.27
CA ASP A 557 27.02 -14.47 27.66
C ASP A 557 28.22 -15.37 27.92
N TYR A 558 28.60 -16.24 26.98
CA TYR A 558 29.83 -17.03 27.09
C TYR A 558 31.10 -16.23 26.79
N LEU A 559 31.13 -15.50 25.66
CA LEU A 559 32.35 -14.84 25.16
C LEU A 559 32.65 -13.52 25.86
N ILE A 560 31.62 -12.77 26.27
CA ILE A 560 31.73 -11.40 26.79
C ILE A 560 31.49 -11.38 28.30
N HIS A 561 30.41 -12.02 28.78
CA HIS A 561 30.02 -11.91 30.19
C HIS A 561 30.55 -13.05 31.07
N GLY A 562 30.96 -14.18 30.47
CA GLY A 562 31.39 -15.39 31.19
C GLY A 562 30.33 -15.98 32.12
N THR A 563 29.04 -15.69 31.85
CA THR A 563 27.90 -16.03 32.72
C THR A 563 27.43 -17.46 32.55
N ILE A 564 27.81 -18.12 31.44
CA ILE A 564 27.56 -19.53 31.17
C ILE A 564 28.85 -20.26 30.79
N ASP A 565 28.88 -21.58 30.91
CA ASP A 565 30.03 -22.37 30.51
C ASP A 565 30.04 -22.75 29.02
N LYS A 566 31.19 -23.22 28.53
CA LYS A 566 31.38 -23.59 27.13
C LYS A 566 30.45 -24.71 26.68
N ALA A 567 30.12 -25.66 27.56
CA ALA A 567 29.27 -26.78 27.21
C ALA A 567 27.83 -26.33 27.00
N THR A 568 27.33 -25.41 27.84
CA THR A 568 26.02 -24.78 27.69
C THR A 568 25.93 -23.96 26.41
N ALA A 569 26.93 -23.13 26.11
CA ALA A 569 26.94 -22.32 24.89
C ALA A 569 27.00 -23.18 23.60
N VAL A 570 27.77 -24.27 23.61
CA VAL A 570 27.86 -25.21 22.48
C VAL A 570 26.56 -26.00 22.29
N ALA A 571 25.85 -26.32 23.36
CA ALA A 571 24.55 -26.99 23.27
C ALA A 571 23.49 -26.10 22.59
N VAL A 572 23.38 -24.82 23.00
CA VAL A 572 22.47 -23.84 22.39
C VAL A 572 22.77 -23.63 20.90
N LEU A 573 24.05 -23.52 20.54
CA LEU A 573 24.50 -23.37 19.15
C LEU A 573 24.24 -24.61 18.29
N ASN A 574 24.45 -25.82 18.83
CA ASN A 574 24.18 -27.05 18.09
C ASN A 574 22.68 -27.23 17.82
N CYS A 575 21.82 -26.88 18.79
CA CYS A 575 20.37 -26.83 18.59
C CYS A 575 19.97 -25.81 17.52
N TYR A 576 20.57 -24.61 17.54
CA TYR A 576 20.25 -23.57 16.54
C TYR A 576 20.67 -23.93 15.11
N PHE A 577 21.83 -24.56 14.90
CA PHE A 577 22.36 -24.84 13.56
C PHE A 577 21.93 -26.18 12.95
N PHE A 578 21.57 -27.17 13.77
CA PHE A 578 21.42 -28.55 13.29
C PHE A 578 20.06 -29.20 13.64
N GLY A 579 19.15 -28.46 14.29
CA GLY A 579 17.87 -29.00 14.76
C GLY A 579 18.04 -29.71 16.10
#